data_AF-A0A5J5BSN2-F1
#
_entry.id   AF-A0A5J5BSN2-F1
#
_cell.length_a   1.000
_cell.length_b   1.000
_cell.length_c   1.000
_cell.angle_alpha   90.00
_cell.angle_beta   90.00
_cell.angle_gamma   90.00
#
_symmetry.space_group_name_H-M   'P 1'
#
loop_
_entity.id
_entity.type
_entity.pdbx_description
1 polymer ?
#
loop_
_entity_poly.entity_id
_entity_poly.type
_entity_poly.pdbx_seq_one_letter_code
_entity_poly.pdbx_strand_id
1 'polypeptide(L)'
;MASCAPYSSSPFFSSRALALENPKLSSIPSRYQWVNHVGVSFQRRKGIRVRNSPPRLRVLCLRDPKAAVVTRISWDKLILDSEIPVLVEFYASWCGPCRMVHRVIDEIATEYAGRLKCFVLNADNDLQVAENYDIKAVPVVLLFKNGEKRDSVVGTMPKEFYVAAIEKVLGS
;
A
#
# COMPACT_ATOMS: atom_id res chain seq x y z
N MET A 1 -29.97 0.33 57.50
CA MET A 1 -28.72 -0.25 58.02
C MET A 1 -28.98 -1.72 58.32
N ALA A 2 -28.49 -2.61 57.47
CA ALA A 2 -28.48 -4.06 57.69
C ALA A 2 -27.21 -4.63 57.03
N SER A 3 -26.61 -5.60 57.71
CA SER A 3 -25.20 -5.98 57.70
C SER A 3 -24.77 -7.01 56.64
N CYS A 4 -23.45 -6.98 56.37
CA CYS A 4 -22.49 -8.08 56.10
C CYS A 4 -22.70 -9.10 54.93
N ALA A 5 -21.83 -8.96 53.91
CA ALA A 5 -20.83 -9.88 53.27
C ALA A 5 -20.98 -11.43 53.32
N PRO A 6 -20.19 -12.24 52.56
CA PRO A 6 -19.46 -12.05 51.28
C PRO A 6 -19.79 -13.16 50.25
N TYR A 7 -19.47 -12.98 48.95
CA TYR A 7 -19.51 -14.07 47.97
C TYR A 7 -18.10 -14.46 47.50
N SER A 8 -17.90 -15.78 47.44
CA SER A 8 -16.65 -16.51 47.46
C SER A 8 -15.91 -16.58 46.13
N SER A 9 -14.58 -16.50 46.26
CA SER A 9 -13.51 -17.17 45.51
C SER A 9 -13.90 -18.18 44.41
N SER A 10 -13.43 -17.91 43.21
CA SER A 10 -13.36 -18.80 42.05
C SER A 10 -12.16 -19.78 42.15
N PRO A 11 -12.29 -21.03 41.66
CA PRO A 11 -11.23 -22.02 41.77
C PRO A 11 -10.22 -21.94 40.63
N PHE A 12 -8.96 -22.15 41.02
CA PHE A 12 -7.81 -22.45 40.18
C PHE A 12 -8.06 -23.70 39.32
N PHE A 13 -7.98 -23.55 37.99
CA PHE A 13 -7.78 -24.68 37.08
C PHE A 13 -6.28 -24.91 36.90
N SER A 14 -5.76 -25.84 37.69
CA SER A 14 -4.54 -26.58 37.40
C SER A 14 -4.93 -27.87 36.71
N SER A 15 -4.38 -28.14 35.52
CA SER A 15 -3.87 -29.48 35.18
C SER A 15 -3.27 -29.55 33.77
N ARG A 16 -1.96 -29.85 33.79
CA ARG A 16 -1.27 -30.84 32.96
C ARG A 16 -1.11 -30.56 31.46
N ALA A 17 0.11 -30.14 31.14
CA ALA A 17 0.76 -30.35 29.87
C ALA A 17 0.82 -31.86 29.52
N LEU A 18 0.28 -32.23 28.37
CA LEU A 18 0.53 -33.50 27.71
C LEU A 18 1.61 -33.28 26.66
N ALA A 19 2.79 -33.82 26.95
CA ALA A 19 3.88 -33.97 26.00
C ALA A 19 3.47 -34.98 24.93
N LEU A 20 3.47 -34.55 23.66
CA LEU A 20 3.42 -35.45 22.52
C LEU A 20 4.85 -35.62 22.01
N GLU A 21 5.34 -36.83 22.17
CA GLU A 21 6.65 -37.31 21.75
C GLU A 21 6.71 -37.43 20.23
N ASN A 22 7.76 -36.86 19.63
CA ASN A 22 8.06 -36.99 18.20
C ASN A 22 8.95 -38.23 17.96
N PRO A 23 8.52 -39.22 17.17
CA PRO A 23 9.39 -40.33 16.78
C PRO A 23 10.35 -39.91 15.65
N LYS A 24 11.65 -39.85 16.00
CA LYS A 24 12.76 -39.79 15.04
C LYS A 24 12.83 -41.14 14.31
N LEU A 25 12.66 -41.12 12.99
CA LEU A 25 12.93 -42.26 12.13
C LEU A 25 13.93 -41.90 11.03
N SER A 26 14.76 -42.88 10.71
CA SER A 26 15.68 -43.00 9.57
C SER A 26 17.09 -42.43 9.75
N SER A 27 17.85 -43.20 10.53
CA SER A 27 19.23 -43.59 10.27
C SER A 27 19.48 -43.98 8.80
N ILE A 28 20.42 -43.31 8.14
CA ILE A 28 20.97 -43.72 6.83
C ILE A 28 22.41 -44.18 7.07
N PRO A 29 22.77 -45.46 6.83
CA PRO A 29 24.16 -45.88 6.85
C PRO A 29 24.83 -45.71 5.49
N SER A 30 26.07 -45.24 5.59
CA SER A 30 27.09 -45.14 4.56
C SER A 30 27.54 -46.51 4.05
N ARG A 31 27.28 -46.79 2.77
CA ARG A 31 27.91 -47.80 1.89
C ARG A 31 27.20 -47.61 0.55
N TYR A 32 27.79 -47.08 -0.51
CA TYR A 32 28.76 -47.73 -1.37
C TYR A 32 29.56 -46.66 -2.11
N GLN A 33 30.86 -46.72 -1.90
CA GLN A 33 31.88 -46.04 -2.66
C GLN A 33 32.50 -47.12 -3.55
N TRP A 34 32.37 -47.04 -4.87
CA TRP A 34 33.36 -47.62 -5.79
C TRP A 34 33.56 -46.72 -6.99
N VAL A 35 34.80 -46.27 -7.07
CA VAL A 35 35.46 -45.48 -8.07
C VAL A 35 35.71 -46.29 -9.35
N ASN A 36 35.77 -45.57 -10.47
CA ASN A 36 36.85 -45.57 -11.46
C ASN A 36 36.28 -45.37 -12.87
N HIS A 37 36.61 -44.26 -13.52
CA HIS A 37 37.41 -44.37 -14.74
C HIS A 37 38.06 -43.04 -15.12
N VAL A 38 39.35 -43.17 -15.40
CA VAL A 38 40.35 -42.21 -15.84
C VAL A 38 39.96 -41.61 -17.20
N GLY A 39 40.24 -40.32 -17.42
CA GLY A 39 39.98 -39.70 -18.72
C GLY A 39 40.39 -38.24 -18.86
N VAL A 40 41.69 -37.97 -18.72
CA VAL A 40 42.51 -36.98 -19.46
C VAL A 40 41.89 -35.62 -19.82
N SER A 41 42.51 -34.60 -19.23
CA SER A 41 42.46 -33.18 -19.59
C SER A 41 42.60 -32.94 -21.10
N PHE A 42 41.67 -32.18 -21.69
CA PHE A 42 41.89 -31.53 -22.98
C PHE A 42 41.41 -30.08 -22.92
N GLN A 43 42.35 -29.18 -22.67
CA GLN A 43 42.16 -27.76 -22.89
C GLN A 43 41.89 -27.51 -24.37
N ARG A 44 40.76 -26.87 -24.69
CA ARG A 44 40.65 -26.03 -25.89
C ARG A 44 39.87 -24.76 -25.58
N ARG A 45 40.61 -23.70 -25.32
CA ARG A 45 40.13 -22.32 -25.40
C ARG A 45 39.76 -22.01 -26.85
N LYS A 46 38.62 -21.36 -27.04
CA LYS A 46 38.39 -20.13 -27.83
C LYS A 46 36.99 -20.17 -28.44
N GLY A 47 36.09 -19.46 -27.77
CA GLY A 47 34.77 -19.12 -28.25
C GLY A 47 34.21 -18.08 -27.29
N ILE A 48 34.61 -16.81 -27.47
CA ILE A 48 33.86 -15.70 -26.92
C ILE A 48 32.51 -15.74 -27.65
N ARG A 49 31.54 -16.43 -27.06
CA ARG A 49 30.14 -16.26 -27.42
C ARG A 49 29.75 -14.91 -26.84
N VAL A 50 29.87 -13.85 -27.64
CA VAL A 50 29.11 -12.63 -27.41
C VAL A 50 27.65 -13.07 -27.49
N ARG A 51 27.06 -13.39 -26.33
CA ARG A 51 25.61 -13.51 -26.25
C ARG A 51 25.13 -12.07 -26.41
N ASN A 52 24.73 -11.71 -27.62
CA ASN A 52 23.77 -10.65 -27.85
C ASN A 52 22.43 -11.11 -27.24
N SER A 53 22.41 -11.27 -25.92
CA SER A 53 21.17 -11.27 -25.17
C SER A 53 20.72 -9.82 -25.16
N PRO A 54 19.53 -9.47 -25.69
CA PRO A 54 18.98 -8.17 -25.41
C PRO A 54 18.97 -8.00 -23.88
N PRO A 55 19.24 -6.80 -23.34
CA PRO A 55 19.11 -6.61 -21.91
C PRO A 55 17.70 -7.07 -21.54
N ARG A 56 17.59 -7.95 -20.55
CA ARG A 56 16.29 -8.27 -19.95
C ARG A 56 15.70 -6.92 -19.52
N LEU A 57 14.83 -6.36 -20.34
CA LEU A 57 14.15 -5.12 -20.03
C LEU A 57 13.26 -5.48 -18.85
N ARG A 58 13.75 -5.23 -17.63
CA ARG A 58 12.87 -5.10 -16.48
C ARG A 58 12.06 -3.86 -16.81
N VAL A 59 10.87 -4.05 -17.39
CA VAL A 59 9.82 -3.04 -17.34
C VAL A 59 9.54 -2.88 -15.85
N LEU A 60 10.31 -2.01 -15.19
CA LEU A 60 9.97 -1.52 -13.89
C LEU A 60 8.65 -0.81 -14.14
N CYS A 61 7.56 -1.30 -13.54
CA CYS A 61 6.28 -0.62 -13.50
C CYS A 61 6.45 0.65 -12.64
N LEU A 62 7.30 1.58 -13.09
CA LEU A 62 7.49 2.88 -12.49
C LEU A 62 6.18 3.62 -12.74
N ARG A 63 5.54 3.99 -11.64
CA ARG A 63 4.38 4.85 -11.67
C ARG A 63 4.87 6.24 -12.06
N ASP A 64 4.27 6.83 -13.08
CA ASP A 64 4.46 8.24 -13.43
C ASP A 64 3.45 9.07 -12.64
N PRO A 65 3.85 9.75 -11.54
CA PRO A 65 2.91 10.52 -10.75
C PRO A 65 2.39 11.72 -11.56
N LYS A 66 1.08 11.84 -11.68
CA LYS A 66 0.40 12.97 -12.32
C LYS A 66 -0.21 13.93 -11.29
N ALA A 67 -0.66 13.40 -10.16
CA ALA A 67 -1.10 14.23 -9.05
C ALA A 67 0.09 14.84 -8.30
N ALA A 68 0.08 16.15 -8.12
CA ALA A 68 1.16 16.86 -7.42
C ALA A 68 1.02 16.73 -5.90
N VAL A 69 2.15 16.70 -5.19
CA VAL A 69 2.15 16.70 -3.73
C VAL A 69 1.81 18.10 -3.23
N VAL A 70 0.91 18.18 -2.24
CA VAL A 70 0.59 19.41 -1.52
C VAL A 70 0.91 19.28 -0.05
N THR A 71 1.21 20.42 0.56
CA THR A 71 1.48 20.55 1.99
C THR A 71 0.53 21.59 2.59
N ARG A 72 0.52 21.69 3.91
CA ARG A 72 -0.20 22.74 4.64
C ARG A 72 0.09 24.14 4.12
N ILE A 73 1.35 24.45 3.76
CA ILE A 73 1.76 25.80 3.32
C ILE A 73 1.08 26.18 2.00
N SER A 74 0.90 25.22 1.11
CA SER A 74 0.29 25.43 -0.20
C SER A 74 -1.22 25.18 -0.23
N TRP A 75 -1.82 24.77 0.89
CA TRP A 75 -3.20 24.27 0.96
C TRP A 75 -4.21 25.31 0.48
N ASP A 76 -4.20 26.49 1.10
CA ASP A 76 -5.17 27.55 0.83
C ASP A 76 -5.13 27.95 -0.65
N LYS A 77 -3.93 28.23 -1.16
CA LYS A 77 -3.73 28.66 -2.55
C LYS A 77 -4.09 27.61 -3.60
N LEU A 78 -3.75 26.34 -3.37
CA LEU A 78 -3.92 25.30 -4.39
C LEU A 78 -5.30 24.64 -4.36
N ILE A 79 -5.87 24.53 -3.15
CA ILE A 79 -7.12 23.80 -2.89
C ILE A 79 -8.28 24.77 -2.69
N LEU A 80 -8.15 25.73 -1.76
CA LEU A 80 -9.28 26.58 -1.36
C LEU A 80 -9.55 27.69 -2.39
N ASP A 81 -8.49 28.33 -2.87
CA ASP A 81 -8.56 29.43 -3.85
C ASP A 81 -8.59 28.92 -5.31
N SER A 82 -8.79 27.63 -5.53
CA SER A 82 -8.75 27.05 -6.88
C SER A 82 -10.00 27.42 -7.68
N GLU A 83 -9.79 28.00 -8.87
CA GLU A 83 -10.85 28.35 -9.82
C GLU A 83 -11.56 27.13 -10.43
N ILE A 84 -10.89 25.98 -10.45
CA ILE A 84 -11.46 24.72 -10.94
C ILE A 84 -11.52 23.69 -9.82
N PRO A 85 -12.44 22.71 -9.89
CA PRO A 85 -12.57 21.68 -8.87
C PRO A 85 -11.26 20.92 -8.61
N VAL A 86 -11.11 20.47 -7.37
CA VAL A 86 -9.87 19.87 -6.87
C VAL A 86 -10.14 18.56 -6.17
N LEU A 87 -9.41 17.52 -6.56
CA LEU A 87 -9.41 16.19 -5.94
C LEU A 87 -8.12 16.04 -5.11
N VAL A 88 -8.24 15.65 -3.84
CA VAL A 88 -7.09 15.48 -2.94
C VAL A 88 -7.12 14.10 -2.30
N GLU A 89 -6.11 13.28 -2.56
CA GLU A 89 -5.90 12.01 -1.87
C GLU A 89 -5.06 12.20 -0.60
N PHE A 90 -5.62 11.82 0.54
CA PHE A 90 -4.92 11.68 1.80
C PHE A 90 -4.37 10.27 1.92
N TYR A 91 -3.04 10.16 2.05
CA TYR A 91 -2.33 8.89 2.14
C TYR A 91 -1.31 8.89 3.29
N ALA A 92 -0.64 7.76 3.50
CA ALA A 92 0.53 7.64 4.35
C ALA A 92 1.59 6.73 3.71
N SER A 93 2.87 6.93 4.02
CA SER A 93 3.97 6.18 3.38
C SER A 93 3.94 4.68 3.68
N TRP A 94 3.37 4.29 4.83
CA TRP A 94 3.20 2.90 5.25
C TRP A 94 1.91 2.27 4.72
N CYS A 95 1.04 3.04 4.07
CA CYS A 95 -0.25 2.56 3.57
C CYS A 95 -0.10 1.77 2.27
N GLY A 96 -0.15 0.43 2.38
CA GLY A 96 -0.15 -0.47 1.23
C GLY A 96 -1.28 -0.20 0.22
N PRO A 97 -2.56 -0.14 0.64
CA PRO A 97 -3.69 0.09 -0.26
C PRO A 97 -3.66 1.44 -0.99
N CYS A 98 -3.06 2.48 -0.40
CA CYS A 98 -2.93 3.80 -1.01
C CYS A 98 -2.18 3.74 -2.36
N ARG A 99 -1.25 2.78 -2.55
CA ARG A 99 -0.56 2.58 -3.84
C ARG A 99 -1.49 2.27 -5.01
N MET A 100 -2.66 1.69 -4.75
CA MET A 100 -3.67 1.44 -5.79
C MET A 100 -4.46 2.71 -6.10
N VAL A 101 -4.92 3.42 -5.06
CA VAL A 101 -5.65 4.69 -5.20
C VAL A 101 -4.83 5.70 -5.99
N HIS A 102 -3.58 5.88 -5.60
CA HIS A 102 -2.53 6.57 -6.35
C HIS A 102 -2.55 6.38 -7.87
N ARG A 103 -2.69 5.14 -8.37
CA ARG A 103 -2.73 4.86 -9.82
C ARG A 103 -4.04 5.33 -10.44
N VAL A 104 -5.15 5.07 -9.76
CA VAL A 104 -6.48 5.53 -10.17
C VAL A 104 -6.52 7.06 -10.25
N ILE A 105 -5.94 7.75 -9.27
CA ILE A 105 -5.86 9.21 -9.24
C ILE A 105 -4.99 9.74 -10.38
N ASP A 106 -3.87 9.09 -10.73
CA ASP A 106 -3.05 9.52 -11.86
C ASP A 106 -3.75 9.34 -13.22
N GLU A 107 -4.52 8.26 -13.37
CA GLU A 107 -5.38 8.06 -14.54
C GLU A 107 -6.44 9.15 -14.64
N ILE A 108 -7.16 9.42 -13.55
CA ILE A 108 -8.16 10.48 -13.47
C ILE A 108 -7.53 11.86 -13.77
N ALA A 109 -6.35 12.14 -13.22
CA ALA A 109 -5.64 13.38 -13.48
C ALA A 109 -5.32 13.58 -14.98
N THR A 110 -5.10 12.48 -15.70
CA THR A 110 -4.88 12.49 -17.15
C THR A 110 -6.18 12.71 -17.92
N GLU A 111 -7.24 11.98 -17.56
CA GLU A 111 -8.55 12.04 -18.24
C GLU A 111 -9.28 13.38 -18.04
N TYR A 112 -9.12 13.98 -16.87
CA TYR A 112 -9.77 15.24 -16.48
C TYR A 112 -8.85 16.46 -16.55
N ALA A 113 -7.71 16.35 -17.25
CA ALA A 113 -6.76 17.43 -17.42
C ALA A 113 -7.47 18.72 -17.89
N GLY A 114 -7.24 19.82 -17.16
CA GLY A 114 -7.86 21.12 -17.43
C GLY A 114 -9.26 21.32 -16.85
N ARG A 115 -9.97 20.25 -16.46
CA ARG A 115 -11.30 20.31 -15.80
C ARG A 115 -11.22 20.06 -14.30
N LEU A 116 -10.20 19.33 -13.85
CA LEU A 116 -9.98 18.95 -12.45
C LEU A 116 -8.49 19.04 -12.14
N LYS A 117 -8.13 19.55 -10.96
CA LYS A 117 -6.76 19.40 -10.43
C LYS A 117 -6.72 18.24 -9.45
N CYS A 118 -5.67 17.42 -9.53
CA CYS A 118 -5.47 16.30 -8.62
C CYS A 118 -4.21 16.52 -7.80
N PHE A 119 -4.32 16.30 -6.49
CA PHE A 119 -3.23 16.40 -5.54
C PHE A 119 -3.20 15.22 -4.58
N VAL A 120 -2.04 15.01 -3.96
CA VAL A 120 -1.87 14.06 -2.86
C VAL A 120 -1.29 14.77 -1.65
N LEU A 121 -1.74 14.40 -0.45
CA LEU A 121 -1.26 14.91 0.82
C LEU A 121 -0.94 13.75 1.76
N ASN A 122 0.23 13.79 2.38
CA ASN A 122 0.61 12.80 3.38
C ASN A 122 0.04 13.22 4.74
N ALA A 123 -0.91 12.44 5.26
CA ALA A 123 -1.62 12.75 6.50
C ALA A 123 -0.70 12.76 7.72
N ASP A 124 0.38 11.96 7.73
CA ASP A 124 1.34 11.93 8.84
C ASP A 124 2.23 13.18 8.89
N ASN A 125 2.50 13.80 7.73
CA ASN A 125 3.34 14.99 7.63
C ASN A 125 2.54 16.27 7.93
N ASP A 126 1.28 16.31 7.52
CA ASP A 126 0.40 17.49 7.62
C ASP A 126 -0.81 17.19 8.53
N LEU A 127 -0.54 16.75 9.76
CA LEU A 127 -1.56 16.32 10.74
C LEU A 127 -2.69 17.35 10.94
N GLN A 128 -2.36 18.64 11.02
CA GLN A 128 -3.37 19.69 11.21
C GLN A 128 -4.37 19.74 10.05
N VAL A 129 -3.92 19.53 8.80
CA VAL A 129 -4.81 19.49 7.64
C VAL A 129 -5.68 18.24 7.70
N ALA A 130 -5.09 17.10 8.04
CA ALA A 130 -5.83 15.85 8.21
C ALA A 130 -6.92 15.96 9.29
N GLU A 131 -6.61 16.55 10.45
CA GLU A 131 -7.53 16.78 11.56
C GLU A 131 -8.69 17.71 11.18
N ASN A 132 -8.40 18.82 10.47
CA ASN A 132 -9.43 19.77 10.01
C ASN A 132 -10.50 19.13 9.12
N TYR A 133 -10.17 18.02 8.43
CA TYR A 133 -11.11 17.28 7.58
C TYR A 133 -11.50 15.91 8.15
N ASP A 134 -11.28 15.67 9.45
CA ASP A 134 -11.61 14.44 10.17
C ASP A 134 -10.98 13.16 9.56
N ILE A 135 -9.77 13.27 9.01
CA ILE A 135 -9.07 12.15 8.39
C ILE A 135 -8.40 11.29 9.46
N LYS A 136 -9.10 10.25 9.90
CA LYS A 136 -8.68 9.31 10.96
C LYS A 136 -8.07 8.01 10.43
N ALA A 137 -8.23 7.75 9.14
CA ALA A 137 -7.69 6.59 8.45
C ALA A 137 -7.44 6.96 6.98
N VAL A 138 -6.52 6.24 6.34
CA VAL A 138 -6.15 6.41 4.93
C VAL A 138 -6.31 5.08 4.17
N PRO A 139 -6.58 5.10 2.86
CA PRO A 139 -6.75 6.28 2.00
C PRO A 139 -8.13 6.94 2.14
N VAL A 140 -8.17 8.27 2.00
CA VAL A 140 -9.40 9.05 1.84
C VAL A 140 -9.18 10.05 0.73
N VAL A 141 -10.14 10.19 -0.18
CA VAL A 141 -10.08 11.16 -1.26
C VAL A 141 -11.19 12.19 -1.05
N LEU A 142 -10.83 13.46 -0.99
CA LEU A 142 -11.77 14.57 -0.84
C LEU A 142 -11.88 15.34 -2.15
N LEU A 143 -13.07 15.86 -2.41
CA LEU A 143 -13.35 16.66 -3.59
C LEU A 143 -13.84 18.05 -3.19
N PHE A 144 -13.20 19.07 -3.75
CA PHE A 144 -13.43 20.48 -3.45
C PHE A 144 -13.91 21.25 -4.67
N LYS A 145 -14.79 22.22 -4.43
CA LYS A 145 -15.22 23.20 -5.44
C LYS A 145 -15.53 24.52 -4.72
N ASN A 146 -15.03 25.63 -5.24
CA ASN A 146 -15.19 26.97 -4.68
C ASN A 146 -14.75 27.04 -3.20
N GLY A 147 -13.61 26.42 -2.87
CA GLY A 147 -13.08 26.40 -1.51
C GLY A 147 -13.77 25.48 -0.51
N GLU A 148 -14.84 24.79 -0.91
CA GLU A 148 -15.63 23.95 -0.01
C GLU A 148 -15.49 22.47 -0.35
N LYS A 149 -15.44 21.62 0.69
CA LYS A 149 -15.53 20.16 0.54
C LYS A 149 -16.93 19.79 0.06
N ARG A 150 -17.04 19.21 -1.14
CA ARG A 150 -18.32 18.82 -1.76
C ARG A 150 -18.62 17.34 -1.70
N ASP A 151 -17.59 16.49 -1.76
CA ASP A 151 -17.76 15.04 -1.67
C ASP A 151 -16.50 14.34 -1.11
N SER A 152 -16.62 13.06 -0.80
CA SER A 152 -15.52 12.23 -0.31
C SER A 152 -15.69 10.76 -0.66
N VAL A 153 -14.59 10.09 -0.97
CA VAL A 153 -14.51 8.64 -1.13
C VAL A 153 -13.54 8.08 -0.09
N VAL A 154 -14.04 7.22 0.79
CA VAL A 154 -13.26 6.63 1.88
C VAL A 154 -12.83 5.22 1.51
N GLY A 155 -11.55 4.91 1.75
CA GLY A 155 -10.98 3.60 1.47
C GLY A 155 -10.54 3.43 0.02
N THR A 156 -10.17 2.19 -0.30
CA THR A 156 -9.71 1.81 -1.63
C THR A 156 -10.91 1.32 -2.44
N MET A 157 -11.37 2.14 -3.39
CA MET A 157 -12.54 1.87 -4.20
C MET A 157 -12.18 1.67 -5.68
N PRO A 158 -13.06 1.04 -6.48
CA PRO A 158 -12.95 1.06 -7.94
C PRO A 158 -13.02 2.48 -8.51
N LYS A 159 -12.45 2.69 -9.71
CA LYS A 159 -12.34 4.00 -10.38
C LYS A 159 -13.69 4.71 -10.52
N GLU A 160 -14.74 3.94 -10.78
CA GLU A 160 -16.10 4.40 -11.02
C GLU A 160 -16.67 5.20 -9.84
N PHE A 161 -16.27 4.88 -8.61
CA PHE A 161 -16.70 5.62 -7.42
C PHE A 161 -16.12 7.03 -7.37
N TYR A 162 -14.84 7.18 -7.74
CA TYR A 162 -14.21 8.49 -7.83
C TYR A 162 -14.80 9.30 -8.98
N VAL A 163 -14.99 8.68 -10.15
CA VAL A 163 -15.62 9.31 -11.31
C VAL A 163 -17.04 9.80 -10.98
N ALA A 164 -17.86 8.96 -10.32
CA ALA A 164 -19.21 9.35 -9.91
C ALA A 164 -19.21 10.57 -8.97
N ALA A 165 -18.30 10.61 -7.99
CA ALA A 165 -18.15 11.76 -7.10
C ALA A 165 -17.70 13.02 -7.86
N ILE A 166 -16.76 12.87 -8.81
CA ILE A 166 -16.29 13.95 -9.67
C ILE A 166 -17.42 14.54 -10.51
N GLU A 167 -18.16 13.70 -11.24
CA GLU A 167 -19.25 14.16 -12.11
C GLU A 167 -20.37 14.84 -11.33
N LYS A 168 -20.69 14.35 -10.12
CA LYS A 168 -21.65 15.00 -9.23
C LYS A 168 -21.26 16.44 -8.88
N VAL A 169 -19.97 16.70 -8.66
CA VAL A 169 -19.47 18.05 -8.33
C VAL A 169 -19.26 18.91 -9.57
N LEU A 170 -18.93 18.31 -10.71
CA LEU A 170 -18.84 19.04 -11.98
C LEU A 170 -20.21 19.52 -12.44
N GLY A 171 -21.27 18.71 -12.24
CA GLY A 171 -22.64 19.04 -12.63
C GLY A 171 -23.43 19.92 -11.67
N SER A 172 -22.92 20.18 -10.45
CA SER A 172 -23.58 20.99 -9.41
C SER A 172 -23.30 22.48 -9.52
#